data_AF-K9TVX6-F1
#
_entry.id   AF-K9TVX6-F1
#
_cell.length_a   1.000
_cell.length_b   1.000
_cell.length_c   1.000
_cell.angle_alpha   90.00
_cell.angle_beta   90.00
_cell.angle_gamma   90.00
#
_symmetry.space_group_name_H-M   'P 1'
#
loop_
_entity.id
_entity.type
_entity.pdbx_description
1 polymer ?
#
loop_
_entity_poly.entity_id
_entity_poly.type
_entity_poly.pdbx_seq_one_letter_code
_entity_poly.pdbx_strand_id
1 'polypeptide(L)'
;MMSKITMAQLTQTWRSQLAEDYPQASVANRDSIVRWLLGDDLERFDNLTSAQLHVTQQALSFRYRILQKRYLGIPPERAYRRLISRLSSLLVLRHKVRALVALSRDRHRTVVDVIQEVLQELLLRDRYIQQQVAWIAQCTNNFQLRSALLFASIEEYSMRPIRDRPLLVYRTIDYLQRTARGGITYSPNSEQLQLVSDEFFTEESDNSFSWLDNHALVAYQEAETEAEQKAMHDAVKQELSDYLQVKLGMEAVQWLQLYLQGKSQQAIANQLNLDVRQVYRLREKVCYHAGRTFAQKKQPELVANWLKAKVAEHQS
;
A
#
# COMPACT_ATOMS: atom_id res chain seq x y z
N MET A 1 -18.52 11.58 -33.24
CA MET A 1 -18.84 10.17 -32.91
C MET A 1 -17.59 9.53 -32.34
N MET A 2 -17.44 9.42 -31.02
CA MET A 2 -16.37 8.61 -30.44
C MET A 2 -16.81 7.15 -30.53
N SER A 3 -16.04 6.33 -31.25
CA SER A 3 -16.31 4.90 -31.41
C SER A 3 -16.37 4.24 -30.04
N LYS A 4 -17.47 3.55 -29.74
CA LYS A 4 -17.54 2.64 -28.58
C LYS A 4 -16.37 1.66 -28.68
N ILE A 5 -15.49 1.62 -27.68
CA ILE A 5 -14.47 0.58 -27.57
C ILE A 5 -15.23 -0.72 -27.36
N THR A 6 -15.05 -1.67 -28.27
CA THR A 6 -15.67 -3.00 -28.17
C THR A 6 -14.87 -3.90 -27.24
N MET A 7 -15.53 -4.89 -26.62
CA MET A 7 -14.88 -5.90 -25.77
C MET A 7 -13.64 -6.54 -26.43
N ALA A 8 -13.74 -6.84 -27.73
CA ALA A 8 -12.63 -7.41 -28.50
C ALA A 8 -11.42 -6.46 -28.56
N GLN A 9 -11.66 -5.15 -28.71
CA GLN A 9 -10.60 -4.15 -28.68
C GLN A 9 -9.96 -4.05 -27.30
N LEU A 10 -10.77 -4.03 -26.22
CA LEU A 10 -10.25 -3.96 -24.85
C LEU A 10 -9.38 -5.18 -24.49
N THR A 11 -9.85 -6.38 -24.87
CA THR A 11 -9.10 -7.63 -24.68
C THR A 11 -7.78 -7.59 -25.44
N GLN A 12 -7.80 -7.11 -26.68
CA GLN A 12 -6.59 -7.01 -27.50
C GLN A 12 -5.61 -5.97 -26.94
N THR A 13 -6.09 -4.84 -26.44
CA THR A 13 -5.24 -3.82 -25.78
C THR A 13 -4.49 -4.42 -24.60
N TRP A 14 -5.19 -5.13 -23.71
CA TRP A 14 -4.56 -5.78 -22.56
C TRP A 14 -3.60 -6.90 -22.95
N ARG A 15 -3.92 -7.67 -23.99
CA ARG A 15 -3.01 -8.68 -24.54
C ARG A 15 -1.72 -8.08 -25.07
N SER A 16 -1.81 -7.00 -25.86
CA SER A 16 -0.64 -6.29 -26.38
C SER A 16 0.19 -5.71 -25.23
N GLN A 17 -0.44 -5.03 -24.28
CA GLN A 17 0.25 -4.46 -23.12
C GLN A 17 0.98 -5.52 -22.28
N LEU A 18 0.34 -6.65 -21.98
CA LEU A 18 0.97 -7.75 -21.25
C LEU A 18 2.09 -8.44 -22.05
N ALA A 19 2.02 -8.42 -23.38
CA ALA A 19 3.07 -8.95 -24.22
C ALA A 19 4.32 -8.06 -24.22
N GLU A 20 4.14 -6.74 -24.15
CA GLU A 20 5.22 -5.77 -24.00
C GLU A 20 5.81 -5.79 -22.59
N ASP A 21 4.98 -5.80 -21.55
CA ASP A 21 5.42 -5.80 -20.16
C ASP A 21 6.13 -7.11 -19.75
N TYR A 22 5.71 -8.25 -20.32
CA TYR A 22 6.23 -9.58 -19.97
C TYR A 22 6.45 -10.47 -21.19
N PRO A 23 7.47 -10.17 -22.03
CA PRO A 23 7.76 -10.96 -23.22
C PRO A 23 8.18 -12.40 -22.88
N GLN A 24 8.82 -12.59 -21.72
CA GLN A 24 9.30 -13.89 -21.24
C GLN A 24 8.22 -14.76 -20.59
N ALA A 25 7.04 -14.20 -20.28
CA ALA A 25 5.95 -14.97 -19.70
C ALA A 25 5.25 -15.81 -20.78
N SER A 26 4.80 -17.02 -20.42
CA SER A 26 4.04 -17.86 -21.33
C SER A 26 2.76 -17.15 -21.79
N VAL A 27 2.34 -17.41 -23.04
CA VAL A 27 1.11 -16.85 -23.60
C VAL A 27 -0.09 -17.23 -22.72
N ALA A 28 -0.12 -18.47 -22.21
CA ALA A 28 -1.16 -18.94 -21.30
C ALA A 28 -1.23 -18.13 -19.98
N ASN A 29 -0.09 -17.75 -19.40
CA ASN A 29 -0.07 -16.93 -18.19
C ASN A 29 -0.57 -15.50 -18.48
N ARG A 30 -0.17 -14.92 -19.61
CA ARG A 30 -0.65 -13.60 -20.05
C ARG A 30 -2.16 -13.61 -20.28
N ASP A 31 -2.69 -14.59 -21.00
CA ASP A 31 -4.13 -14.76 -21.22
C ASP A 31 -4.90 -14.99 -19.90
N SER A 32 -4.31 -15.71 -18.94
CA SER A 32 -4.90 -15.90 -17.61
C SER A 32 -5.06 -14.56 -16.87
N ILE A 33 -4.06 -13.68 -16.97
CA ILE A 33 -4.11 -12.34 -16.36
C ILE A 33 -5.18 -11.48 -17.03
N VAL A 34 -5.28 -11.52 -18.38
CA VAL A 34 -6.34 -10.80 -19.12
C VAL A 34 -7.72 -11.26 -18.67
N ARG A 35 -7.97 -12.57 -18.60
CA ARG A 35 -9.24 -13.14 -18.14
C ARG A 35 -9.57 -12.72 -16.71
N TRP A 36 -8.59 -12.71 -15.82
CA TRP A 36 -8.79 -12.25 -14.45
C TRP A 36 -9.10 -10.75 -14.36
N LEU A 37 -8.43 -9.91 -15.15
CA LEU A 37 -8.69 -8.47 -15.18
C LEU A 37 -10.13 -8.20 -15.65
N LEU A 38 -10.52 -8.77 -16.79
CA LEU A 38 -11.84 -8.53 -17.38
C LEU A 38 -12.98 -9.16 -16.57
N GLY A 39 -12.73 -10.24 -15.84
CA GLY A 39 -13.73 -10.91 -15.03
C GLY A 39 -14.60 -11.90 -15.81
N ASP A 40 -15.58 -12.44 -15.09
CA ASP A 40 -16.58 -13.43 -15.54
C ASP A 40 -17.56 -12.83 -16.56
N ASP A 41 -18.11 -11.66 -16.25
CA ASP A 41 -19.21 -11.06 -17.00
C ASP A 41 -18.66 -10.06 -18.03
N LEU A 42 -18.30 -10.60 -19.19
CA LEU A 42 -17.76 -9.84 -20.33
C LEU A 42 -18.84 -9.03 -21.05
N GLU A 43 -20.11 -9.45 -20.99
CA GLU A 43 -21.25 -8.79 -21.64
C GLU A 43 -21.61 -7.46 -20.95
N ARG A 44 -21.26 -7.32 -19.67
CA ARG A 44 -21.41 -6.06 -18.93
C ARG A 44 -20.74 -4.88 -19.63
N PHE A 45 -19.61 -5.07 -20.32
CA PHE A 45 -18.85 -3.99 -20.94
C PHE A 45 -19.56 -3.34 -22.14
N ASP A 46 -20.36 -4.10 -22.88
CA ASP A 46 -21.08 -3.61 -24.07
C ASP A 46 -22.25 -2.68 -23.69
N ASN A 47 -22.73 -2.81 -22.45
CA ASN A 47 -23.83 -2.04 -21.89
C ASN A 47 -23.37 -0.77 -21.12
N LEU A 48 -22.05 -0.55 -20.96
CA LEU A 48 -21.53 0.61 -20.24
C LEU A 48 -21.60 1.89 -21.07
N THR A 49 -21.91 3.00 -20.41
CA THR A 49 -21.72 4.34 -20.98
C THR A 49 -20.23 4.68 -21.06
N SER A 50 -19.84 5.63 -21.92
CA SER A 50 -18.44 6.02 -22.09
C SER A 50 -17.76 6.47 -20.79
N ALA A 51 -18.48 7.15 -19.91
CA ALA A 51 -17.97 7.57 -18.59
C ALA A 51 -17.72 6.35 -17.67
N GLN A 52 -18.65 5.41 -17.62
CA GLN A 52 -18.52 4.18 -16.84
C GLN A 52 -17.41 3.27 -17.37
N LEU A 53 -17.23 3.24 -18.69
CA LEU A 53 -16.16 2.50 -19.34
C LEU A 53 -14.79 3.07 -18.97
N HIS A 54 -14.64 4.41 -19.00
CA HIS A 54 -13.40 5.06 -18.58
C HIS A 54 -13.04 4.75 -17.12
N VAL A 55 -14.02 4.87 -16.22
CA VAL A 55 -13.88 4.53 -14.81
C VAL A 55 -13.51 3.06 -14.61
N THR A 56 -14.15 2.16 -15.36
CA THR A 56 -13.86 0.72 -15.30
C THR A 56 -12.43 0.44 -15.76
N GLN A 57 -11.98 1.06 -16.85
CA GLN A 57 -10.60 0.93 -17.33
C GLN A 57 -9.57 1.41 -16.29
N GLN A 58 -9.86 2.50 -15.58
CA GLN A 58 -8.99 2.96 -14.48
C GLN A 58 -8.92 1.92 -13.35
N ALA A 59 -10.05 1.33 -12.95
CA ALA A 59 -10.09 0.27 -11.94
C ALA A 59 -9.31 -0.99 -12.38
N LEU A 60 -9.45 -1.41 -13.65
CA LEU A 60 -8.67 -2.51 -14.23
C LEU A 60 -7.17 -2.21 -14.18
N SER A 61 -6.79 -0.98 -14.54
CA SER A 61 -5.40 -0.54 -14.54
C SER A 61 -4.82 -0.51 -13.13
N PHE A 62 -5.59 -0.09 -12.14
CA PHE A 62 -5.21 -0.13 -10.74
C PHE A 62 -4.97 -1.56 -10.23
N ARG A 63 -5.92 -2.45 -10.50
CA ARG A 63 -5.81 -3.87 -10.15
C ARG A 63 -4.57 -4.51 -10.78
N TYR A 64 -4.31 -4.22 -12.06
CA TYR A 64 -3.11 -4.68 -12.76
C TYR A 64 -1.83 -4.12 -12.11
N ARG A 65 -1.81 -2.83 -11.76
CA ARG A 65 -0.65 -2.19 -11.10
C ARG A 65 -0.32 -2.85 -9.75
N ILE A 66 -1.33 -3.22 -8.97
CA ILE A 66 -1.14 -3.98 -7.72
C ILE A 66 -0.46 -5.32 -8.03
N LEU A 67 -1.01 -6.08 -8.99
CA LEU A 67 -0.46 -7.37 -9.38
C LEU A 67 1.01 -7.24 -9.81
N GLN A 68 1.30 -6.35 -10.77
CA GLN A 68 2.62 -6.13 -11.33
C GLN A 68 3.65 -5.71 -10.26
N LYS A 69 3.32 -4.70 -9.45
CA LYS A 69 4.29 -4.14 -8.50
C LYS A 69 4.56 -5.05 -7.30
N ARG A 70 3.54 -5.78 -6.84
CA ARG A 70 3.57 -6.38 -5.50
C ARG A 70 3.59 -7.91 -5.49
N TYR A 71 3.05 -8.58 -6.51
CA TYR A 71 2.76 -10.01 -6.42
C TYR A 71 3.27 -10.86 -7.60
N LEU A 72 3.35 -10.29 -8.80
CA LEU A 72 3.78 -11.05 -9.97
C LEU A 72 5.26 -11.49 -9.85
N GLY A 73 5.53 -12.76 -10.15
CA GLY A 73 6.87 -13.35 -10.06
C GLY A 73 7.38 -13.61 -8.63
N ILE A 74 6.59 -13.29 -7.60
CA ILE A 74 7.01 -13.45 -6.19
C ILE A 74 6.49 -14.78 -5.66
N PRO A 75 7.27 -15.52 -4.84
CA PRO A 75 6.81 -16.74 -4.21
C PRO A 75 5.61 -16.49 -3.27
N PRO A 76 4.62 -17.40 -3.20
CA PRO A 76 3.37 -17.19 -2.46
C PRO A 76 3.56 -16.80 -0.99
N GLU A 77 4.51 -17.40 -0.29
CA GLU A 77 4.78 -17.06 1.12
C GLU A 77 5.24 -15.62 1.31
N ARG A 78 6.12 -15.14 0.41
CA ARG A 78 6.61 -13.76 0.42
C ARG A 78 5.51 -12.79 0.01
N ALA A 79 4.71 -13.17 -0.97
CA ALA A 79 3.55 -12.41 -1.42
C ALA A 79 2.51 -12.24 -0.29
N TYR A 80 2.22 -13.31 0.46
CA TYR A 80 1.34 -13.26 1.63
C TYR A 80 1.87 -12.31 2.70
N ARG A 81 3.17 -12.40 3.07
CA ARG A 81 3.77 -11.47 4.03
C ARG A 81 3.69 -10.01 3.57
N ARG A 82 3.84 -9.75 2.27
CA ARG A 82 3.67 -8.42 1.69
C ARG A 82 2.24 -7.91 1.82
N LEU A 83 1.25 -8.76 1.52
CA LEU A 83 -0.16 -8.43 1.71
C LEU A 83 -0.46 -8.06 3.17
N ILE A 84 -0.04 -8.91 4.11
CA ILE A 84 -0.23 -8.68 5.55
C ILE A 84 0.42 -7.36 5.96
N SER A 85 1.71 -7.17 5.67
CA SER A 85 2.42 -5.95 6.01
C SER A 85 1.75 -4.71 5.44
N ARG A 86 1.21 -4.80 4.23
CA ARG A 86 0.54 -3.70 3.53
C ARG A 86 -0.77 -3.33 4.22
N LEU A 87 -1.64 -4.31 4.45
CA LEU A 87 -2.91 -4.08 5.15
C LEU A 87 -2.68 -3.62 6.60
N SER A 88 -1.62 -4.10 7.25
CA SER A 88 -1.24 -3.66 8.60
C SER A 88 -0.82 -2.20 8.62
N SER A 89 -0.01 -1.76 7.65
CA SER A 89 0.41 -0.36 7.57
C SER A 89 -0.78 0.60 7.49
N LEU A 90 -1.86 0.19 6.81
CA LEU A 90 -3.06 1.00 6.64
C LEU A 90 -3.88 1.21 7.91
N LEU A 91 -3.98 0.15 8.71
CA LEU A 91 -4.68 0.22 9.99
C LEU A 91 -3.80 0.87 11.06
N VAL A 92 -2.50 0.68 10.97
CA VAL A 92 -1.52 1.35 11.83
C VAL A 92 -1.61 2.86 11.64
N LEU A 93 -1.85 3.41 10.45
CA LEU A 93 -2.04 4.86 10.30
C LEU A 93 -3.29 5.41 11.00
N ARG A 94 -4.20 4.55 11.47
CA ARG A 94 -5.45 4.95 12.13
C ARG A 94 -5.37 4.76 13.63
N HIS A 95 -5.08 5.86 14.35
CA HIS A 95 -4.91 5.90 15.81
C HIS A 95 -6.04 5.19 16.57
N LYS A 96 -7.30 5.36 16.15
CA LYS A 96 -8.45 4.72 16.78
C LYS A 96 -8.44 3.17 16.64
N VAL A 97 -7.99 2.62 15.50
CA VAL A 97 -7.86 1.14 15.34
C VAL A 97 -6.77 0.59 16.25
N ARG A 98 -5.64 1.30 16.38
CA ARG A 98 -4.59 0.93 17.35
C ARG A 98 -5.12 0.90 18.78
N ALA A 99 -5.91 1.91 19.16
CA ALA A 99 -6.52 1.98 20.48
C ALA A 99 -7.48 0.79 20.71
N LEU A 100 -8.33 0.46 19.74
CA LEU A 100 -9.24 -0.70 19.85
C LEU A 100 -8.50 -2.03 19.95
N VAL A 101 -7.39 -2.21 19.23
CA VAL A 101 -6.55 -3.43 19.33
C VAL A 101 -5.87 -3.50 20.70
N ALA A 102 -5.33 -2.39 21.19
CA ALA A 102 -4.70 -2.32 22.53
C ALA A 102 -5.70 -2.53 23.68
N LEU A 103 -6.96 -2.11 23.49
CA LEU A 103 -8.06 -2.34 24.42
C LEU A 103 -8.67 -3.74 24.30
N SER A 104 -8.30 -4.50 23.26
CA SER A 104 -8.80 -5.86 23.07
C SER A 104 -8.30 -6.77 24.21
N ARG A 105 -9.09 -7.81 24.50
CA ARG A 105 -8.95 -8.66 25.71
C ARG A 105 -7.60 -9.37 25.81
N ASP A 106 -6.90 -9.51 24.70
CA ASP A 106 -5.60 -10.19 24.60
C ASP A 106 -4.48 -9.16 24.47
N ARG A 107 -3.72 -8.98 25.56
CA ARG A 107 -2.62 -7.99 25.65
C ARG A 107 -1.43 -8.31 24.75
N HIS A 108 -1.37 -9.51 24.17
CA HIS A 108 -0.33 -9.91 23.21
C HIS A 108 -0.78 -9.80 21.76
N ARG A 109 -2.05 -9.44 21.51
CA ARG A 109 -2.61 -9.38 20.16
C ARG A 109 -2.07 -8.17 19.41
N THR A 110 -1.50 -8.41 18.24
CA THR A 110 -0.99 -7.36 17.35
C THR A 110 -2.00 -7.02 16.26
N VAL A 111 -1.83 -5.87 15.61
CA VAL A 111 -2.62 -5.49 14.43
C VAL A 111 -2.46 -6.52 13.30
N VAL A 112 -1.30 -7.18 13.22
CA VAL A 112 -1.02 -8.23 12.25
C VAL A 112 -1.94 -9.43 12.48
N ASP A 113 -2.09 -9.88 13.73
CA ASP A 113 -2.92 -11.04 14.07
C ASP A 113 -4.39 -10.78 13.73
N VAL A 114 -4.90 -9.60 14.09
CA VAL A 114 -6.26 -9.16 13.76
C VAL A 114 -6.50 -9.16 12.25
N ILE A 115 -5.53 -8.69 11.46
CA ILE A 115 -5.66 -8.69 10.00
C ILE A 115 -5.65 -10.12 9.44
N GLN A 116 -4.82 -11.01 9.97
CA GLN A 116 -4.82 -12.40 9.52
C GLN A 116 -6.21 -13.04 9.71
N GLU A 117 -6.86 -12.78 10.84
CA GLU A 117 -8.20 -13.30 11.13
C GLU A 117 -9.28 -12.62 10.28
N VAL A 118 -9.21 -11.29 10.09
CA VAL A 118 -10.12 -10.58 9.19
C VAL A 118 -9.98 -11.10 7.75
N LEU A 119 -8.76 -11.35 7.28
CA LEU A 119 -8.53 -11.95 5.96
C LEU A 119 -9.07 -13.38 5.88
N GLN A 120 -8.93 -14.19 6.93
CA GLN A 120 -9.52 -15.52 6.98
C GLN A 120 -11.05 -15.43 6.92
N GLU A 121 -11.68 -14.49 7.65
CA GLU A 121 -13.13 -14.26 7.55
C GLU A 121 -13.53 -13.82 6.13
N LEU A 122 -12.76 -12.93 5.49
CA LEU A 122 -13.03 -12.51 4.11
C LEU A 122 -12.96 -13.69 3.14
N LEU A 123 -11.94 -14.53 3.26
CA LEU A 123 -11.80 -15.73 2.42
C LEU A 123 -12.94 -16.74 2.62
N LEU A 124 -13.43 -16.87 3.85
CA LEU A 124 -14.42 -17.89 4.21
C LEU A 124 -15.88 -17.43 4.08
N ARG A 125 -16.17 -16.14 4.22
CA ARG A 125 -17.54 -15.63 4.35
C ARG A 125 -17.89 -14.53 3.36
N ASP A 126 -16.90 -13.84 2.77
CA ASP A 126 -17.19 -12.76 1.85
C ASP A 126 -17.52 -13.29 0.45
N ARG A 127 -18.78 -13.10 0.03
CA ARG A 127 -19.30 -13.61 -1.24
C ARG A 127 -18.50 -13.10 -2.45
N TYR A 128 -18.04 -11.86 -2.42
CA TYR A 128 -17.26 -11.30 -3.52
C TYR A 128 -15.90 -11.98 -3.61
N ILE A 129 -15.20 -12.14 -2.48
CA ILE A 129 -13.90 -12.83 -2.47
C ILE A 129 -14.05 -14.30 -2.87
N GLN A 130 -15.09 -15.00 -2.42
CA GLN A 130 -15.36 -16.37 -2.86
C GLN A 130 -15.60 -16.48 -4.36
N GLN A 131 -16.36 -15.55 -4.94
CA GLN A 131 -16.54 -15.48 -6.40
C GLN A 131 -15.21 -15.22 -7.11
N GLN A 132 -14.37 -14.34 -6.59
CA GLN A 132 -13.03 -14.10 -7.14
C GLN A 132 -12.15 -15.36 -7.05
N VAL A 133 -12.16 -16.09 -5.94
CA VAL A 133 -11.43 -17.36 -5.80
C VAL A 133 -11.88 -18.38 -6.84
N ALA A 134 -13.20 -18.53 -7.03
CA ALA A 134 -13.76 -19.44 -8.03
C ALA A 134 -13.37 -19.03 -9.46
N TRP A 135 -13.45 -17.74 -9.78
CA TRP A 135 -13.07 -17.22 -11.10
C TRP A 135 -11.57 -17.40 -11.37
N ILE A 136 -10.70 -17.03 -10.42
CA ILE A 136 -9.25 -17.19 -10.56
C ILE A 136 -8.87 -18.66 -10.78
N ALA A 137 -9.57 -19.59 -10.14
CA ALA A 137 -9.35 -21.03 -10.34
C ALA A 137 -9.64 -21.47 -11.79
N GLN A 138 -10.60 -20.83 -12.47
CA GLN A 138 -10.89 -21.05 -13.89
C GLN A 138 -9.89 -20.35 -14.82
N CYS A 139 -9.31 -19.22 -14.39
CA CYS A 139 -8.33 -18.49 -15.18
C CYS A 139 -7.02 -19.25 -15.37
N THR A 140 -6.51 -19.94 -14.34
CA THR A 140 -5.19 -20.59 -14.40
C THR A 140 -5.04 -21.80 -13.48
N ASN A 141 -4.26 -22.79 -13.94
CA ASN A 141 -3.81 -23.94 -13.14
C ASN A 141 -2.45 -23.71 -12.46
N ASN A 142 -1.76 -22.61 -12.78
CA ASN A 142 -0.48 -22.30 -12.18
C ASN A 142 -0.69 -21.78 -10.75
N PHE A 143 -0.22 -22.53 -9.75
CA PHE A 143 -0.38 -22.20 -8.33
C PHE A 143 0.22 -20.84 -7.95
N GLN A 144 1.40 -20.51 -8.48
CA GLN A 144 2.07 -19.25 -8.17
C GLN A 144 1.29 -18.06 -8.75
N LEU A 145 0.83 -18.17 -10.00
CA LEU A 145 0.02 -17.13 -10.62
C LEU A 145 -1.33 -17.01 -9.90
N ARG A 146 -2.01 -18.12 -9.63
CA ARG A 146 -3.28 -18.16 -8.88
C ARG A 146 -3.17 -17.42 -7.54
N SER A 147 -2.09 -17.66 -6.80
CA SER A 147 -1.83 -16.98 -5.52
C SER A 147 -1.63 -15.47 -5.72
N ALA A 148 -0.85 -15.07 -6.72
CA ALA A 148 -0.60 -13.66 -7.01
C ALA A 148 -1.88 -12.90 -7.40
N LEU A 149 -2.73 -13.53 -8.23
CA LEU A 149 -4.04 -12.96 -8.62
C LEU A 149 -4.96 -12.82 -7.40
N LEU A 150 -4.99 -13.83 -6.52
CA LEU A 150 -5.81 -13.77 -5.30
C LEU A 150 -5.36 -12.65 -4.37
N PHE A 151 -4.06 -12.52 -4.10
CA PHE A 151 -3.54 -11.47 -3.22
C PHE A 151 -3.79 -10.07 -3.80
N ALA A 152 -3.65 -9.90 -5.12
CA ALA A 152 -3.99 -8.64 -5.78
C ALA A 152 -5.49 -8.31 -5.66
N SER A 153 -6.38 -9.30 -5.82
CA SER A 153 -7.83 -9.12 -5.64
C SER A 153 -8.19 -8.76 -4.18
N ILE A 154 -7.55 -9.39 -3.19
CA ILE A 154 -7.79 -9.10 -1.78
C ILE A 154 -7.30 -7.70 -1.41
N GLU A 155 -6.10 -7.31 -1.86
CA GLU A 155 -5.58 -5.96 -1.64
C GLU A 155 -6.53 -4.94 -2.26
N GLU A 156 -6.84 -5.06 -3.56
CA GLU A 156 -7.75 -4.14 -4.25
C GLU A 156 -9.10 -4.01 -3.54
N TYR A 157 -9.69 -5.14 -3.14
CA TYR A 157 -10.97 -5.15 -2.42
C TYR A 157 -10.88 -4.47 -1.06
N SER A 158 -9.81 -4.75 -0.31
CA SER A 158 -9.57 -4.16 1.02
C SER A 158 -9.39 -2.64 0.97
N MET A 159 -8.87 -2.14 -0.15
CA MET A 159 -8.61 -0.72 -0.41
C MET A 159 -9.83 0.07 -0.87
N ARG A 160 -10.93 -0.60 -1.25
CA ARG A 160 -12.11 0.10 -1.78
C ARG A 160 -12.65 1.09 -0.75
N PRO A 161 -12.84 2.36 -1.13
CA PRO A 161 -13.40 3.35 -0.22
C PRO A 161 -14.87 3.02 0.05
N ILE A 162 -15.24 3.14 1.32
CA ILE A 162 -16.62 3.15 1.82
C ILE A 162 -16.68 4.38 2.72
N ARG A 163 -17.42 5.41 2.31
CA ARG A 163 -17.51 6.69 3.04
C ARG A 163 -16.11 7.21 3.41
N ASP A 164 -15.27 7.40 2.39
CA ASP A 164 -13.89 7.93 2.48
C ASP A 164 -12.88 7.12 3.31
N ARG A 165 -13.19 5.86 3.63
CA ARG A 165 -12.29 4.96 4.36
C ARG A 165 -12.21 3.60 3.69
N PRO A 166 -11.05 2.92 3.68
CA PRO A 166 -10.94 1.58 3.12
C PRO A 166 -11.88 0.60 3.82
N LEU A 167 -12.51 -0.29 3.04
CA LEU A 167 -13.36 -1.38 3.51
C LEU A 167 -12.70 -2.17 4.64
N LEU A 168 -11.38 -2.38 4.57
CA LEU A 168 -10.61 -3.09 5.60
C LEU A 168 -10.83 -2.52 7.00
N VAL A 169 -10.96 -1.20 7.13
CA VAL A 169 -11.14 -0.52 8.42
C VAL A 169 -12.45 -0.95 9.05
N TYR A 170 -13.54 -0.92 8.28
CA TYR A 170 -14.87 -1.33 8.74
C TYR A 170 -14.89 -2.81 9.14
N ARG A 171 -14.32 -3.67 8.29
CA ARG A 171 -14.25 -5.11 8.56
C ARG A 171 -13.45 -5.40 9.84
N THR A 172 -12.39 -4.64 10.08
CA THR A 172 -11.58 -4.81 11.29
C THR A 172 -12.33 -4.36 12.54
N ILE A 173 -13.00 -3.21 12.50
CA ILE A 173 -13.78 -2.71 13.64
C ILE A 173 -14.93 -3.68 13.97
N ASP A 174 -15.68 -4.11 12.96
CA ASP A 174 -16.79 -5.07 13.13
C ASP A 174 -16.28 -6.41 13.71
N TYR A 175 -15.14 -6.91 13.23
CA TYR A 175 -14.51 -8.10 13.77
C TYR A 175 -14.12 -7.93 15.25
N LEU A 176 -13.50 -6.81 15.62
CA LEU A 176 -13.13 -6.51 17.01
C LEU A 176 -14.35 -6.39 17.92
N GLN A 177 -15.45 -5.81 17.43
CA GLN A 177 -16.72 -5.73 18.18
C GLN A 177 -17.34 -7.12 18.41
N ARG A 178 -17.38 -7.97 17.38
CA ARG A 178 -17.93 -9.33 17.48
C ARG A 178 -17.12 -10.19 18.45
N THR A 179 -15.79 -10.11 18.38
CA THR A 179 -14.91 -10.84 19.30
C THR A 179 -14.95 -10.32 20.73
N ALA A 180 -15.20 -9.03 20.95
CA ALA A 180 -15.41 -8.46 22.28
C ALA A 180 -16.73 -8.91 22.93
N ARG A 181 -17.81 -9.10 22.16
CA ARG A 181 -19.14 -9.51 22.65
C ARG A 181 -19.29 -11.01 22.93
N GLY A 182 -18.45 -11.86 22.33
CA GLY A 182 -18.57 -13.33 22.38
C GLY A 182 -18.21 -14.01 23.72
N GLY A 183 -17.77 -13.28 24.74
CA GLY A 183 -17.45 -13.84 26.06
C GLY A 183 -18.19 -13.10 27.17
N ILE A 184 -19.36 -13.62 27.57
CA ILE A 184 -20.28 -13.09 28.61
C ILE A 184 -19.63 -13.14 29.99
N THR A 185 -18.67 -12.26 30.21
CA THR A 185 -18.23 -11.79 31.52
C THR A 185 -18.01 -10.29 31.34
N TYR A 186 -18.93 -9.51 31.90
CA TYR A 186 -18.89 -8.05 31.90
C TYR A 186 -17.49 -7.57 32.31
N SER A 187 -16.75 -7.03 31.34
CA SER A 187 -15.46 -6.39 31.57
C SER A 187 -15.65 -4.91 31.21
N PRO A 188 -15.24 -3.96 32.07
CA PRO A 188 -15.42 -2.51 31.85
C PRO A 188 -14.98 -1.99 30.47
N ASN A 189 -14.04 -2.70 29.83
CA ASN A 189 -13.52 -2.35 28.50
C ASN A 189 -14.56 -2.51 27.36
N SER A 190 -15.63 -3.31 27.51
CA SER A 190 -16.62 -3.49 26.43
C SER A 190 -17.48 -2.25 26.18
N GLU A 191 -17.77 -1.48 27.23
CA GLU A 191 -18.49 -0.20 27.13
C GLU A 191 -17.61 0.88 26.49
N GLN A 192 -16.30 0.90 26.78
CA GLN A 192 -15.35 1.81 26.14
C GLN A 192 -15.16 1.49 24.65
N LEU A 193 -15.15 0.20 24.29
CA LEU A 193 -15.13 -0.23 22.88
C LEU A 193 -16.42 0.18 22.15
N GLN A 194 -17.58 0.12 22.83
CA GLN A 194 -18.86 0.60 22.28
C GLN A 194 -18.84 2.12 22.06
N LEU A 195 -18.46 2.91 23.07
CA LEU A 195 -18.41 4.38 22.97
C LEU A 195 -17.47 4.87 21.87
N VAL A 196 -16.24 4.33 21.80
CA VAL A 196 -15.28 4.67 20.74
C VAL A 196 -15.83 4.26 19.37
N SER A 197 -16.53 3.12 19.29
CA SER A 197 -17.15 2.66 18.04
C SER A 197 -18.40 3.44 17.64
N ASP A 198 -19.19 3.91 18.58
CA ASP A 198 -20.38 4.72 18.30
C ASP A 198 -19.92 6.10 17.81
N GLU A 199 -18.82 6.65 18.34
CA GLU A 199 -18.13 7.82 17.74
C GLU A 199 -17.62 7.55 16.31
N PHE A 200 -17.23 6.31 15.97
CA PHE A 200 -16.83 5.96 14.61
C PHE A 200 -17.98 5.99 13.60
N PHE A 201 -19.22 5.76 14.06
CA PHE A 201 -20.42 5.69 13.22
C PHE A 201 -21.32 6.95 13.32
N THR A 202 -21.09 7.82 14.31
CA THR A 202 -21.90 9.04 14.55
C THR A 202 -21.29 10.32 13.99
N GLU A 203 -19.99 10.36 13.66
CA GLU A 203 -19.42 11.40 12.80
C GLU A 203 -19.72 11.07 11.32
N GLU A 204 -20.64 11.84 10.71
CA GLU A 204 -21.08 11.81 9.30
C GLU A 204 -22.22 10.82 8.96
N SER A 205 -23.42 11.18 9.43
CA SER A 205 -24.70 10.70 8.91
C SER A 205 -25.00 11.25 7.51
N ASP A 206 -25.62 10.39 6.69
CA ASP A 206 -26.20 10.63 5.36
C ASP A 206 -25.25 10.81 4.17
N ASN A 207 -24.85 9.69 3.57
CA ASN A 207 -25.07 9.51 2.13
C ASN A 207 -25.07 8.05 1.69
N SER A 208 -26.01 7.75 0.80
CA SER A 208 -26.22 6.47 0.13
C SER A 208 -25.09 6.15 -0.84
N PHE A 209 -24.80 4.85 -0.98
CA PHE A 209 -23.97 4.22 -2.02
C PHE A 209 -24.01 4.99 -3.35
N SER A 210 -22.86 5.51 -3.82
CA SER A 210 -22.78 6.32 -5.03
C SER A 210 -21.60 5.89 -5.90
N TRP A 211 -21.83 5.85 -7.22
CA TRP A 211 -20.85 5.60 -8.29
C TRP A 211 -19.60 6.52 -8.28
N LEU A 212 -19.53 7.46 -7.34
CA LEU A 212 -18.38 8.30 -6.96
C LEU A 212 -17.22 7.50 -6.31
N ASP A 213 -17.42 6.23 -5.94
CA ASP A 213 -16.43 5.38 -5.28
C ASP A 213 -15.11 5.16 -6.06
N ASN A 214 -15.12 5.27 -7.39
CA ASN A 214 -13.89 5.10 -8.19
C ASN A 214 -13.06 6.39 -8.33
N HIS A 215 -13.67 7.57 -8.29
CA HIS A 215 -12.92 8.83 -8.21
C HIS A 215 -12.28 8.98 -6.83
N ALA A 216 -13.00 8.58 -5.77
CA ALA A 216 -12.44 8.49 -4.42
C ALA A 216 -11.28 7.48 -4.34
N LEU A 217 -11.35 6.36 -5.08
CA LEU A 217 -10.25 5.41 -5.18
C LEU A 217 -8.98 6.04 -5.79
N VAL A 218 -9.10 6.87 -6.84
CA VAL A 218 -7.96 7.56 -7.48
C VAL A 218 -7.36 8.65 -6.59
N ALA A 219 -8.20 9.48 -5.93
CA ALA A 219 -7.71 10.48 -4.98
C ALA A 219 -7.05 9.84 -3.75
N TYR A 220 -7.62 8.73 -3.26
CA TYR A 220 -7.02 7.93 -2.20
C TYR A 220 -5.69 7.30 -2.65
N GLN A 221 -5.58 6.85 -3.91
CA GLN A 221 -4.34 6.31 -4.48
C GLN A 221 -3.20 7.33 -4.48
N GLU A 222 -3.44 8.58 -4.87
CA GLU A 222 -2.41 9.63 -4.91
C GLU A 222 -1.93 9.95 -3.49
N ALA A 223 -2.87 10.25 -2.59
CA ALA A 223 -2.57 10.54 -1.18
C ALA A 223 -1.86 9.37 -0.47
N GLU A 224 -2.23 8.13 -0.80
CA GLU A 224 -1.63 6.94 -0.22
C GLU A 224 -0.24 6.65 -0.78
N THR A 225 -0.01 6.80 -2.09
CA THR A 225 1.34 6.65 -2.66
C THR A 225 2.31 7.69 -2.14
N GLU A 226 1.85 8.93 -1.93
CA GLU A 226 2.63 9.98 -1.28
C GLU A 226 2.91 9.65 0.19
N ALA A 227 1.92 9.15 0.93
CA ALA A 227 2.09 8.72 2.31
C ALA A 227 3.05 7.53 2.43
N GLU A 228 2.98 6.56 1.52
CA GLU A 228 3.90 5.41 1.45
C GLU A 228 5.33 5.86 1.12
N GLN A 229 5.50 6.73 0.13
CA GLN A 229 6.80 7.29 -0.19
C GLN A 229 7.38 8.05 0.99
N LYS A 230 6.57 8.89 1.65
CA LYS A 230 6.97 9.66 2.83
C LYS A 230 7.36 8.75 4.00
N ALA A 231 6.54 7.74 4.32
CA ALA A 231 6.83 6.77 5.37
C ALA A 231 8.11 5.95 5.08
N MET A 232 8.32 5.56 3.81
CA MET A 232 9.53 4.88 3.40
C MET A 232 10.76 5.79 3.46
N HIS A 233 10.62 7.07 3.08
CA HIS A 233 11.65 8.09 3.24
C HIS A 233 12.00 8.32 4.72
N ASP A 234 11.02 8.39 5.60
CA ASP A 234 11.22 8.59 7.04
C ASP A 234 11.91 7.37 7.67
N ALA A 235 11.55 6.15 7.26
CA ALA A 235 12.21 4.92 7.72
C ALA A 235 13.69 4.87 7.28
N VAL A 236 13.98 5.18 6.02
CA VAL A 236 15.37 5.25 5.51
C VAL A 236 16.17 6.34 6.22
N LYS A 237 15.54 7.49 6.51
CA LYS A 237 16.16 8.59 7.25
C LYS A 237 16.52 8.18 8.67
N GLN A 238 15.64 7.48 9.38
CA GLN A 238 15.90 6.97 10.73
C GLN A 238 17.03 5.95 10.71
N GLU A 239 16.97 4.94 9.84
CA GLU A 239 17.97 3.89 9.78
C GLU A 239 19.36 4.43 9.39
N LEU A 240 19.43 5.40 8.48
CA LEU A 240 20.68 6.09 8.15
C LEU A 240 21.19 6.93 9.33
N SER A 241 20.30 7.60 10.06
CA SER A 241 20.66 8.39 11.25
C SER A 241 21.24 7.51 12.35
N ASP A 242 20.62 6.37 12.65
CA ASP A 242 21.14 5.39 13.63
C ASP A 242 22.51 4.85 13.21
N TYR A 243 22.68 4.54 11.92
CA TYR A 243 23.95 4.08 11.38
C TYR A 243 25.06 5.14 11.48
N LEU A 244 24.75 6.39 11.11
CA LEU A 244 25.70 7.51 11.19
C LEU A 244 26.04 7.84 12.63
N GLN A 245 25.09 7.75 13.58
CA GLN A 245 25.35 7.94 14.99
C GLN A 245 26.41 6.96 15.51
N VAL A 246 26.28 5.68 15.16
CA VAL A 246 27.21 4.63 15.59
C VAL A 246 28.59 4.78 14.94
N LYS A 247 28.68 5.27 13.70
CA LYS A 247 29.95 5.30 12.94
C LYS A 247 30.69 6.64 12.94
N LEU A 248 29.96 7.74 12.95
CA LEU A 248 30.49 9.10 12.77
C LEU A 248 30.12 10.03 13.93
N GLY A 249 29.23 9.59 14.84
CA GLY A 249 28.80 10.37 15.98
C GLY A 249 27.61 11.29 15.71
N MET A 250 27.19 12.02 16.74
CA MET A 250 25.96 12.82 16.74
C MET A 250 26.01 14.00 15.77
N GLU A 251 27.19 14.56 15.50
CA GLU A 251 27.39 15.66 14.56
C GLU A 251 26.99 15.28 13.12
N ALA A 252 27.23 14.03 12.71
CA ALA A 252 26.83 13.52 11.39
C ALA A 252 25.31 13.39 11.24
N VAL A 253 24.62 13.05 12.33
CA VAL A 253 23.14 12.98 12.38
C VAL A 253 22.55 14.38 12.29
N GLN A 254 23.09 15.32 13.06
CA GLN A 254 22.62 16.71 13.05
C GLN A 254 22.86 17.37 11.68
N TRP A 255 24.03 17.13 11.07
CA TRP A 255 24.29 17.58 9.70
C TRP A 255 23.30 16.98 8.70
N LEU A 256 23.02 15.67 8.78
CA LEU A 256 22.05 15.01 7.90
C LEU A 256 20.65 15.62 8.05
N GLN A 257 20.21 15.88 9.29
CA GLN A 257 18.90 16.50 9.55
C GLN A 257 18.80 17.92 8.98
N LEU A 258 19.84 18.74 9.16
CA LEU A 258 19.88 20.11 8.65
C LEU A 258 20.00 20.16 7.12
N TYR A 259 20.77 19.25 6.53
CA TYR A 259 20.87 19.07 5.09
C TYR A 259 19.53 18.65 4.49
N LEU A 260 18.79 17.76 5.15
CA LEU A 260 17.45 17.34 4.72
C LEU A 260 16.39 18.46 4.82
N GLN A 261 16.61 19.46 5.66
CA GLN A 261 15.80 20.68 5.74
C GLN A 261 16.12 21.67 4.59
N GLY A 262 17.05 21.34 3.68
CA GLY A 262 17.45 22.21 2.57
C GLY A 262 18.41 23.33 2.97
N LYS A 263 19.09 23.22 4.11
CA LYS A 263 20.05 24.25 4.55
C LYS A 263 21.36 24.16 3.77
N SER A 264 21.88 25.32 3.38
CA SER A 264 23.19 25.42 2.74
C SER A 264 24.30 25.01 3.71
N GLN A 265 25.46 24.59 3.20
CA GLN A 265 26.60 24.19 4.04
C GLN A 265 27.06 25.32 4.97
N GLN A 266 26.92 26.58 4.53
CA GLN A 266 27.21 27.76 5.33
C GLN A 266 26.22 27.91 6.51
N ALA A 267 24.92 27.69 6.27
CA ALA A 267 23.90 27.74 7.31
C ALA A 267 24.06 26.58 8.31
N ILE A 268 24.47 25.40 7.83
CA ILE A 268 24.77 24.24 8.68
C ILE A 268 26.01 24.51 9.55
N ALA A 269 27.07 25.10 8.99
CA ALA A 269 28.28 25.48 9.72
C ALA A 269 27.97 26.44 10.88
N ASN A 270 27.18 27.48 10.60
CA ASN A 270 26.76 28.43 11.62
C ASN A 270 25.90 27.78 12.72
N GLN A 271 25.04 26.82 12.36
CA GLN A 271 24.11 26.21 13.30
C GLN A 271 24.73 25.09 14.14
N LEU A 272 25.74 24.40 13.61
CA LEU A 272 26.53 23.40 14.35
C LEU A 272 27.75 24.01 15.05
N ASN A 273 27.98 25.32 14.88
CA ASN A 273 29.15 26.03 15.38
C ASN A 273 30.47 25.37 14.91
N LEU A 274 30.49 24.93 13.65
CA LEU A 274 31.62 24.25 13.00
C LEU A 274 32.22 25.15 11.92
N ASP A 275 33.51 24.96 11.63
CA ASP A 275 34.12 25.61 10.46
C ASP A 275 33.51 25.02 9.18
N VAL A 276 33.31 25.86 8.18
CA VAL A 276 32.75 25.48 6.86
C VAL A 276 33.55 24.33 6.25
N ARG A 277 34.88 24.32 6.44
CA ARG A 277 35.74 23.22 5.96
C ARG A 277 35.46 21.88 6.66
N GLN A 278 35.12 21.92 7.96
CA GLN A 278 34.75 20.72 8.72
C GLN A 278 33.40 20.18 8.24
N VAL A 279 32.45 21.06 7.93
CA VAL A 279 31.14 20.71 7.37
C VAL A 279 31.27 20.04 5.99
N TYR A 280 32.15 20.53 5.11
CA TYR A 280 32.44 19.87 3.83
C TYR A 280 33.08 18.47 4.00
N ARG A 281 34.00 18.31 4.96
CA ARG A 281 34.57 16.98 5.29
C ARG A 281 33.53 16.04 5.87
N LEU A 282 32.62 16.55 6.69
CA LEU A 282 31.52 15.79 7.27
C LEU A 282 30.55 15.32 6.16
N ARG A 283 30.22 16.21 5.23
CA ARG A 283 29.45 15.90 4.01
C ARG A 283 30.09 14.74 3.24
N GLU A 284 31.37 14.83 2.92
CA GLU A 284 32.08 13.78 2.17
C GLU A 284 32.04 12.43 2.89
N LYS A 285 32.27 12.41 4.20
CA LYS A 285 32.19 11.20 5.02
C LYS A 285 30.78 10.61 5.05
N VAL A 286 29.75 11.44 5.23
CA VAL A 286 28.34 11.01 5.23
C VAL A 286 27.95 10.47 3.85
N CYS A 287 28.30 11.16 2.76
CA CYS A 287 28.05 10.72 1.39
C CYS A 287 28.78 9.39 1.08
N TYR A 288 30.03 9.24 1.52
CA TYR A 288 30.80 8.01 1.37
C TYR A 288 30.12 6.84 2.09
N HIS A 289 29.68 7.03 3.33
CA HIS A 289 29.03 5.98 4.10
C HIS A 289 27.64 5.60 3.55
N ALA A 290 26.85 6.59 3.11
CA ALA A 290 25.57 6.38 2.44
C ALA A 290 25.73 5.61 1.12
N GLY A 291 26.68 6.02 0.27
CA GLY A 291 26.90 5.40 -1.05
C GLY A 291 27.59 4.03 -0.99
N ARG A 292 28.62 3.86 -0.16
CA ARG A 292 29.44 2.63 -0.16
C ARG A 292 28.91 1.54 0.77
N THR A 293 28.27 1.90 1.88
CA THR A 293 27.87 0.92 2.92
C THR A 293 26.37 0.70 2.99
N PHE A 294 25.58 1.76 2.77
CA PHE A 294 24.12 1.69 2.87
C PHE A 294 23.47 1.24 1.55
N ALA A 295 23.88 1.83 0.42
CA ALA A 295 23.37 1.44 -0.91
C ALA A 295 23.74 0.00 -1.30
N GLN A 296 24.96 -0.47 -0.98
CA GLN A 296 25.41 -1.83 -1.33
C GLN A 296 24.76 -2.96 -0.51
N LYS A 297 24.21 -2.68 0.69
CA LYS A 297 23.73 -3.74 1.61
C LYS A 297 22.22 -3.80 1.81
N LYS A 298 21.47 -2.70 1.68
CA LYS A 298 20.06 -2.70 2.12
C LYS A 298 19.02 -2.16 1.13
N GLN A 299 19.34 -1.22 0.22
CA GLN A 299 18.46 -0.77 -0.87
C GLN A 299 19.18 0.23 -1.83
N PRO A 300 19.82 -0.24 -2.92
CA PRO A 300 20.70 0.59 -3.77
C PRO A 300 19.96 1.66 -4.58
N GLU A 301 18.78 1.36 -5.10
CA GLU A 301 18.03 2.26 -6.00
C GLU A 301 17.43 3.47 -5.28
N LEU A 302 17.04 3.32 -4.01
CA LEU A 302 16.45 4.37 -3.19
C LEU A 302 17.45 5.45 -2.78
N VAL A 303 18.65 5.04 -2.37
CA VAL A 303 19.73 5.97 -2.02
C VAL A 303 20.22 6.72 -3.27
N ALA A 304 20.27 6.04 -4.43
CA ALA A 304 20.66 6.66 -5.69
C ALA A 304 19.64 7.71 -6.17
N ASN A 305 18.34 7.44 -6.07
CA ASN A 305 17.29 8.41 -6.42
C ASN A 305 17.21 9.57 -5.41
N TRP A 306 17.40 9.29 -4.11
CA TRP A 306 17.41 10.29 -3.05
C TRP A 306 18.62 11.25 -3.13
N LEU A 307 19.80 10.73 -3.47
CA LEU A 307 21.00 11.56 -3.72
C LEU A 307 20.88 12.36 -5.03
N LYS A 308 20.27 11.80 -6.08
CA LYS A 308 20.11 12.49 -7.38
C LYS A 308 19.05 13.61 -7.35
N ALA A 309 17.91 13.39 -6.70
CA ALA A 309 16.81 14.36 -6.67
C ALA A 309 17.19 15.68 -5.98
N LYS A 310 18.04 15.63 -4.94
CA LYS A 310 18.46 16.82 -4.18
C LYS A 310 19.72 17.50 -4.73
N VAL A 311 20.58 16.80 -5.48
CA VAL A 311 21.72 17.44 -6.16
C VAL A 311 21.26 18.39 -7.26
N ALA A 312 20.15 18.08 -7.95
CA ALA A 312 19.57 18.95 -8.98
C ALA A 312 19.04 20.29 -8.40
N GLU A 313 18.43 20.28 -7.20
CA GLU A 313 17.96 21.50 -6.52
C GLU A 313 19.10 22.40 -6.00
N HIS A 314 20.33 21.88 -5.87
CA HIS A 314 21.47 22.63 -5.32
C HIS A 314 22.47 23.11 -6.38
N GLN A 315 22.16 22.90 -7.66
CA GLN A 315 22.90 23.45 -8.81
C GLN A 315 22.12 24.55 -9.55
N SER A 316 20.98 24.99 -9.01
CA SER A 316 20.17 26.11 -9.53
C SER A 316 20.53 27.41 -8.84
#